data_AF-A0A969WMV1-F1
#
_entry.id   AF-A0A969WMV1-F1
#
_cell.length_a   1.000
_cell.length_b   1.000
_cell.length_c   1.000
_cell.angle_alpha   90.00
_cell.angle_beta   90.00
_cell.angle_gamma   90.00
#
_symmetry.space_group_name_H-M   'P 1'
#
loop_
_entity.id
_entity.type
_entity.pdbx_description
1 polymer ?
#
loop_
_entity_poly.entity_id
_entity_poly.type
_entity_poly.pdbx_seq_one_letter_code
_entity_poly.pdbx_strand_id
1 'polypeptide(L)'
;MIGSPFSIEGIGVITINSDGSFTFIPDPNYIGDLPPINYTAKTSDGSKSASACLHISVLNGFSETSNNDPIAINDVYTVEIGETAVVNILANDSDPDGDIISLVGVSGLDASGNSIPISTNSASPTAVYDANGVYAGTAYIDANDNIVFVPDNSYIGNVPFNYTISDGNGGSDSAIAVISVVPNNGSNSDIYANDDSKIVLQGTTITGDVSENDIWGGTNPEITTAHVNIDGIDYTFVIGTPTTIPNVGQITINADGTYTFIPEPDFVGTVGVIYTVENNEGNSATATLNLTTIPIIAEPSYTITKTASAGTYVLGDNILYTIVVENTGNVTLTNLVVADNDPSATIVSGDFNIGTLLKGATYTIVVSHTVTQADIDNASFTNIVTLNGKAPNGTSLTESSDSETVTFTQNPSIALVKTVTNTGTGDAGKFILGDDIEYTFVIS
;
A
#
# COMPACT_ATOMS: atom_id res chain seq x y z
N MET A 1 22.01 -9.47 31.45
CA MET A 1 22.28 -8.82 32.76
C MET A 1 21.62 -7.46 32.71
N ILE A 2 20.79 -7.12 33.70
CA ILE A 2 20.14 -5.80 33.76
C ILE A 2 21.22 -4.72 33.89
N GLY A 3 21.09 -3.64 33.11
CA GLY A 3 21.99 -2.49 33.08
C GLY A 3 23.33 -2.71 32.39
N SER A 4 23.55 -3.87 31.76
CA SER A 4 24.78 -4.14 30.98
C SER A 4 24.41 -4.42 29.52
N PRO A 5 25.16 -3.84 28.55
CA PRO A 5 24.93 -4.11 27.14
C PRO A 5 25.15 -5.59 26.82
N PHE A 6 24.27 -6.15 25.99
CA PHE A 6 24.30 -7.50 25.48
C PHE A 6 24.34 -7.46 23.96
N SER A 7 25.41 -8.01 23.38
CA SER A 7 25.57 -8.10 21.92
C SER A 7 24.91 -9.36 21.39
N ILE A 8 24.09 -9.19 20.36
CA ILE A 8 23.52 -10.27 19.56
C ILE A 8 24.31 -10.27 18.25
N GLU A 9 25.11 -11.31 18.01
CA GLU A 9 26.06 -11.37 16.89
C GLU A 9 25.36 -11.18 15.54
N GLY A 10 25.76 -10.15 14.78
CA GLY A 10 25.20 -9.83 13.47
C GLY A 10 23.86 -9.09 13.51
N ILE A 11 23.40 -8.66 14.69
CA ILE A 11 22.10 -8.03 14.91
C ILE A 11 22.25 -6.66 15.58
N GLY A 12 22.98 -6.59 16.69
CA GLY A 12 23.19 -5.32 17.40
C GLY A 12 23.45 -5.48 18.89
N VAL A 13 23.30 -4.38 19.63
CA VAL A 13 23.55 -4.30 21.08
C VAL A 13 22.31 -3.79 21.80
N ILE A 14 21.77 -4.60 22.71
CA ILE A 14 20.65 -4.23 23.59
C ILE A 14 21.12 -3.99 25.03
N THR A 15 20.58 -2.97 25.69
CA THR A 15 20.72 -2.76 27.14
C THR A 15 19.33 -2.65 27.74
N ILE A 16 18.99 -3.53 28.69
CA ILE A 16 17.73 -3.46 29.45
C ILE A 16 18.02 -2.90 30.84
N ASN A 17 17.41 -1.78 31.19
CA ASN A 17 17.58 -1.08 32.46
C ASN A 17 16.69 -1.68 33.56
N SER A 18 17.00 -1.34 34.83
CA SER A 18 16.27 -1.87 35.98
C SER A 18 14.84 -1.33 36.13
N ASP A 19 14.54 -0.22 35.48
CA ASP A 19 13.21 0.38 35.40
C ASP A 19 12.36 -0.19 34.25
N GLY A 20 12.90 -1.17 33.50
CA GLY A 20 12.22 -1.79 32.36
C GLY A 20 12.46 -1.08 31.02
N SER A 21 13.03 0.12 31.02
CA SER A 21 13.43 0.79 29.77
C SER A 21 14.55 0.00 29.08
N PHE A 22 14.67 0.13 27.75
CA PHE A 22 15.76 -0.48 27.01
C PHE A 22 16.31 0.46 25.95
N THR A 23 17.57 0.24 25.58
CA THR A 23 18.16 0.80 24.37
C THR A 23 18.58 -0.33 23.46
N PHE A 24 18.32 -0.20 22.17
CA PHE A 24 18.83 -1.11 21.15
C PHE A 24 19.56 -0.31 20.08
N ILE A 25 20.78 -0.72 19.78
CA ILE A 25 21.61 -0.15 18.71
C ILE A 25 21.83 -1.27 17.69
N PRO A 26 21.17 -1.25 16.52
CA PRO A 26 21.38 -2.27 15.50
C PRO A 26 22.81 -2.20 14.94
N ASP A 27 23.33 -3.37 14.53
CA ASP A 27 24.54 -3.43 13.72
C ASP A 27 24.27 -2.73 12.36
N PRO A 28 25.28 -2.07 11.74
CA PRO A 28 25.07 -1.41 10.46
C PRO A 28 24.47 -2.34 9.40
N ASN A 29 23.37 -1.91 8.78
CA ASN A 29 22.59 -2.62 7.76
C ASN A 29 21.82 -3.86 8.26
N TYR A 30 21.75 -4.11 9.58
CA TYR A 30 20.82 -5.12 10.07
C TYR A 30 19.38 -4.64 9.89
N ILE A 31 18.57 -5.50 9.28
CA ILE A 31 17.15 -5.30 9.01
C ILE A 31 16.46 -6.62 9.37
N GLY A 32 15.28 -6.52 9.97
CA GLY A 32 14.45 -7.65 10.36
C GLY A 32 14.28 -7.80 11.87
N ASP A 33 13.68 -8.93 12.25
CA ASP A 33 13.27 -9.20 13.62
C ASP A 33 14.39 -9.75 14.49
N LEU A 34 14.46 -9.21 15.69
CA LEU A 34 15.28 -9.76 16.75
C LEU A 34 14.70 -11.10 17.21
N PRO A 35 15.56 -12.06 17.61
CA PRO A 35 15.11 -13.22 18.37
C PRO A 35 14.27 -12.78 19.58
N PRO A 36 13.12 -13.41 19.87
CA PRO A 36 12.24 -13.01 20.95
C PRO A 36 12.97 -12.91 22.29
N ILE A 37 12.90 -11.75 22.95
CA ILE A 37 13.63 -11.47 24.19
C ILE A 37 12.69 -11.71 25.37
N ASN A 38 12.77 -12.92 25.93
CA ASN A 38 12.01 -13.27 27.12
C ASN A 38 12.63 -12.64 28.38
N TYR A 39 11.81 -11.95 29.16
CA TYR A 39 12.22 -11.37 30.44
C TYR A 39 11.21 -11.68 31.54
N THR A 40 11.66 -11.59 32.80
CA THR A 40 10.81 -11.80 33.98
C THR A 40 10.87 -10.57 34.87
N ALA A 41 9.76 -9.87 34.99
CA ALA A 41 9.58 -8.82 35.98
C ALA A 41 9.30 -9.44 37.36
N LYS A 42 9.81 -8.81 38.42
CA LYS A 42 9.58 -9.24 39.80
C LYS A 42 9.24 -8.03 40.65
N THR A 43 8.40 -8.23 41.67
CA THR A 43 8.20 -7.21 42.70
C THR A 43 9.52 -6.92 43.42
N SER A 44 9.64 -5.73 44.02
CA SER A 44 10.87 -5.31 44.73
C SER A 44 11.27 -6.24 45.87
N ASP A 45 10.29 -6.93 46.46
CA ASP A 45 10.47 -7.96 47.50
C ASP A 45 10.62 -9.39 46.93
N GLY A 46 10.51 -9.55 45.61
CA GLY A 46 10.57 -10.82 44.89
C GLY A 46 9.38 -11.75 45.11
N SER A 47 8.31 -11.29 45.78
CA SER A 47 7.16 -12.11 46.14
C SER A 47 6.27 -12.49 44.95
N LYS A 48 6.29 -11.69 43.87
CA LYS A 48 5.57 -11.96 42.63
C LYS A 48 6.50 -11.84 41.43
N SER A 49 6.21 -12.60 40.38
CA SER A 49 6.91 -12.51 39.11
C SER A 49 5.97 -12.74 37.93
N ALA A 50 6.20 -12.03 36.84
CA ALA A 50 5.52 -12.22 35.57
C ALA A 50 6.58 -12.31 34.47
N SER A 51 6.37 -13.20 33.49
CA SER A 51 7.22 -13.30 32.31
C SER A 51 6.53 -12.63 31.13
N ALA A 52 7.32 -11.96 30.31
CA ALA A 52 6.86 -11.31 29.09
C ALA A 52 7.93 -11.47 28.00
N CYS A 53 7.54 -11.19 26.76
CA CYS A 53 8.41 -11.30 25.60
C CYS A 53 8.47 -9.96 24.87
N LEU A 54 9.68 -9.45 24.67
CA LEU A 54 9.92 -8.25 23.88
C LEU A 54 10.25 -8.65 22.44
N HIS A 55 9.48 -8.12 21.50
CA HIS A 55 9.73 -8.19 20.06
C HIS A 55 10.25 -6.84 19.58
N ILE A 56 11.31 -6.86 18.78
CA ILE A 56 11.89 -5.66 18.17
C ILE A 56 12.15 -5.99 16.71
N SER A 57 11.67 -5.13 15.83
CA SER A 57 11.88 -5.22 14.39
C SER A 57 12.63 -3.98 13.93
N VAL A 58 13.73 -4.18 13.21
CA VAL A 58 14.46 -3.08 12.56
C VAL A 58 13.97 -3.00 11.13
N LEU A 59 13.20 -1.97 10.83
CA LEU A 59 12.65 -1.76 9.50
C LEU A 59 13.77 -1.43 8.50
N ASN A 60 13.59 -1.85 7.24
CA ASN A 60 14.46 -1.41 6.16
C ASN A 60 14.38 0.11 6.03
N GLY A 61 15.45 0.72 5.52
CA GLY A 61 15.33 2.08 5.01
C GLY A 61 14.30 2.09 3.88
N PHE A 62 13.37 3.03 3.94
CA PHE A 62 12.35 3.15 2.91
C PHE A 62 12.94 3.60 1.58
N SER A 63 12.51 3.00 0.47
CA SER A 63 13.02 3.29 -0.87
C SER A 63 12.10 4.25 -1.61
N GLU A 64 12.61 5.40 -2.07
CA GLU A 64 11.84 6.34 -2.90
C GLU A 64 11.71 5.91 -4.38
N THR A 65 12.31 4.78 -4.77
CA THR A 65 12.45 4.39 -6.18
C THR A 65 11.97 2.97 -6.48
N SER A 66 11.47 2.28 -5.47
CA SER A 66 10.95 0.92 -5.58
C SER A 66 9.92 0.71 -4.48
N ASN A 67 8.95 -0.17 -4.74
CA ASN A 67 8.01 -0.67 -3.74
C ASN A 67 8.73 -1.12 -2.46
N ASN A 68 8.17 -0.73 -1.32
CA ASN A 68 8.60 -1.04 0.04
C ASN A 68 7.76 -2.20 0.54
N ASP A 69 8.30 -3.03 1.43
CA ASP A 69 7.49 -4.07 2.05
C ASP A 69 6.45 -3.43 2.99
N PRO A 70 5.24 -4.01 3.10
CA PRO A 70 4.29 -3.61 4.13
C PRO A 70 4.87 -3.91 5.52
N ILE A 71 4.25 -3.37 6.56
CA ILE A 71 4.64 -3.57 7.96
C ILE A 71 3.50 -4.26 8.69
N ALA A 72 3.73 -5.51 9.08
CA ALA A 72 2.83 -6.32 9.88
C ALA A 72 3.14 -6.13 11.37
N ILE A 73 2.13 -5.93 12.22
CA ILE A 73 2.29 -5.67 13.64
C ILE A 73 1.58 -6.75 14.46
N ASN A 74 2.34 -7.42 15.33
CA ASN A 74 1.79 -8.45 16.22
C ASN A 74 0.51 -8.00 16.94
N ASP A 75 -0.48 -8.88 16.96
CA ASP A 75 -1.75 -8.67 17.67
C ASP A 75 -1.78 -9.46 18.97
N VAL A 76 -2.46 -8.90 19.96
CA VAL A 76 -2.83 -9.60 21.18
C VAL A 76 -4.33 -9.45 21.39
N TYR A 77 -4.99 -10.54 21.77
CA TYR A 77 -6.42 -10.56 22.03
C TYR A 77 -6.71 -11.43 23.25
N THR A 78 -7.61 -11.00 24.14
CA THR A 78 -8.07 -11.83 25.26
C THR A 78 -9.51 -12.29 25.07
N VAL A 79 -9.77 -13.57 25.36
CA VAL A 79 -11.11 -14.16 25.30
C VAL A 79 -11.37 -15.06 26.51
N GLU A 80 -12.59 -15.02 27.05
CA GLU A 80 -12.99 -15.96 28.08
C GLU A 80 -13.26 -17.35 27.48
N ILE A 81 -12.97 -18.39 28.26
CA ILE A 81 -13.34 -19.75 27.89
C ILE A 81 -14.85 -19.88 27.70
N GLY A 82 -15.26 -20.50 26.59
CA GLY A 82 -16.66 -20.64 26.19
C GLY A 82 -17.16 -19.53 25.25
N GLU A 83 -16.41 -18.45 25.09
CA GLU A 83 -16.69 -17.39 24.10
C GLU A 83 -15.87 -17.59 22.82
N THR A 84 -16.29 -16.93 21.73
CA THR A 84 -15.58 -16.96 20.44
C THR A 84 -14.80 -15.67 20.25
N ALA A 85 -13.51 -15.78 19.93
CA ALA A 85 -12.69 -14.63 19.54
C ALA A 85 -12.84 -14.37 18.04
N VAL A 86 -12.99 -13.09 17.67
CA VAL A 86 -12.97 -12.62 16.28
C VAL A 86 -11.91 -11.52 16.19
N VAL A 87 -10.76 -11.85 15.61
CA VAL A 87 -9.56 -10.99 15.63
C VAL A 87 -9.33 -10.38 14.25
N ASN A 88 -9.37 -9.07 14.17
CA ASN A 88 -9.00 -8.31 12.97
C ASN A 88 -7.50 -8.06 12.96
N ILE A 89 -6.77 -8.97 12.32
CA ILE A 89 -5.29 -8.98 12.27
C ILE A 89 -4.68 -7.95 11.31
N LEU A 90 -5.50 -7.28 10.49
CA LEU A 90 -5.03 -6.22 9.58
C LEU A 90 -5.28 -4.83 10.15
N ALA A 91 -5.88 -4.74 11.35
CA ALA A 91 -6.31 -3.47 11.91
C ALA A 91 -5.12 -2.54 12.19
N ASN A 92 -3.99 -3.08 12.60
CA ASN A 92 -2.82 -2.35 13.08
C ASN A 92 -1.64 -2.34 12.10
N ASP A 93 -1.81 -2.93 10.90
CA ASP A 93 -0.80 -2.99 9.85
C ASP A 93 -0.82 -1.73 8.96
N SER A 94 0.30 -1.43 8.31
CA SER A 94 0.40 -0.29 7.38
C SER A 94 1.43 -0.54 6.30
N ASP A 95 1.31 0.19 5.21
CA ASP A 95 2.24 0.15 4.09
C ASP A 95 2.89 1.54 3.91
N PRO A 96 4.24 1.65 3.79
CA PRO A 96 4.93 2.94 3.62
C PRO A 96 4.63 3.69 2.31
N ASP A 97 4.26 2.97 1.25
CA ASP A 97 3.91 3.54 -0.06
C ASP A 97 2.42 3.94 -0.12
N GLY A 98 1.64 3.42 0.84
CA GLY A 98 0.21 3.64 0.98
C GLY A 98 -0.63 2.70 0.14
N ASP A 99 -0.06 1.55 -0.22
CA ASP A 99 -0.75 0.51 -0.95
C ASP A 99 -1.80 -0.21 -0.09
N ILE A 100 -2.75 -0.85 -0.77
CA ILE A 100 -3.77 -1.64 -0.09
C ILE A 100 -3.14 -2.98 0.31
N ILE A 101 -3.16 -3.25 1.61
CA ILE A 101 -2.67 -4.49 2.18
C ILE A 101 -3.74 -5.58 2.06
N SER A 102 -3.29 -6.80 1.79
CA SER A 102 -4.12 -8.00 1.74
C SER A 102 -3.51 -9.16 2.52
N LEU A 103 -4.36 -9.99 3.10
CA LEU A 103 -3.94 -11.21 3.80
C LEU A 103 -3.49 -12.27 2.78
N VAL A 104 -2.28 -12.79 2.94
CA VAL A 104 -1.74 -13.90 2.13
C VAL A 104 -2.10 -15.24 2.74
N GLY A 105 -2.06 -15.34 4.07
CA GLY A 105 -2.44 -16.55 4.78
C GLY A 105 -2.21 -16.46 6.28
N VAL A 106 -2.82 -17.40 6.99
CA VAL A 106 -2.69 -17.57 8.44
C VAL A 106 -2.35 -19.02 8.74
N SER A 107 -1.45 -19.24 9.69
CA SER A 107 -1.14 -20.56 10.22
C SER A 107 -1.22 -20.61 11.74
N GLY A 108 -1.70 -21.74 12.26
CA GLY A 108 -1.61 -22.10 13.67
C GLY A 108 -0.60 -23.22 13.88
N LEU A 109 -0.54 -23.78 15.09
CA LEU A 109 0.30 -24.94 15.38
C LEU A 109 -0.51 -26.25 15.42
N ASP A 110 0.10 -27.34 14.99
CA ASP A 110 -0.37 -28.70 15.22
C ASP A 110 0.11 -29.27 16.57
N ALA A 111 -0.32 -30.49 16.92
CA ALA A 111 0.07 -31.16 18.17
C ALA A 111 1.58 -31.41 18.33
N SER A 112 2.35 -31.31 17.25
CA SER A 112 3.80 -31.46 17.22
C SER A 112 4.53 -30.11 17.19
N GLY A 113 3.80 -28.99 17.21
CA GLY A 113 4.35 -27.64 17.11
C GLY A 113 4.72 -27.21 15.68
N ASN A 114 4.27 -27.93 14.64
CA ASN A 114 4.49 -27.50 13.26
C ASN A 114 3.42 -26.49 12.83
N SER A 115 3.81 -25.53 12.00
CA SER A 115 2.90 -24.59 11.35
C SER A 115 1.94 -25.30 10.40
N ILE A 116 0.63 -25.08 10.57
CA ILE A 116 -0.44 -25.61 9.72
C ILE A 116 -1.37 -24.47 9.26
N PRO A 117 -1.82 -24.46 7.99
CA PRO A 117 -2.70 -23.39 7.50
C PRO A 117 -4.07 -23.42 8.19
N ILE A 118 -4.63 -22.25 8.46
CA ILE A 118 -5.99 -22.09 8.96
C ILE A 118 -6.99 -22.15 7.81
N SER A 119 -8.07 -22.90 8.01
CA SER A 119 -9.15 -23.12 7.04
C SER A 119 -9.93 -21.82 6.78
N THR A 120 -10.32 -21.56 5.53
CA THR A 120 -11.27 -20.48 5.18
C THR A 120 -12.73 -20.97 5.17
N ASN A 121 -12.98 -22.21 5.61
CA ASN A 121 -14.31 -22.82 5.62
C ASN A 121 -14.80 -23.03 7.06
N SER A 122 -15.77 -22.22 7.48
CA SER A 122 -16.38 -22.30 8.81
C SER A 122 -17.07 -23.65 9.11
N ALA A 123 -17.47 -24.42 8.08
CA ALA A 123 -18.05 -25.75 8.27
C ALA A 123 -17.00 -26.83 8.57
N SER A 124 -15.71 -26.52 8.40
CA SER A 124 -14.59 -27.42 8.67
C SER A 124 -13.40 -26.63 9.21
N PRO A 125 -13.48 -26.12 10.45
CA PRO A 125 -12.43 -25.33 11.04
C PRO A 125 -11.19 -26.19 11.35
N THR A 126 -10.02 -25.55 11.39
CA THR A 126 -8.73 -26.18 11.67
C THR A 126 -8.57 -26.38 13.18
N ALA A 127 -8.18 -27.59 13.60
CA ALA A 127 -7.76 -27.86 14.97
C ALA A 127 -6.40 -27.20 15.26
N VAL A 128 -6.31 -26.39 16.31
CA VAL A 128 -5.09 -25.63 16.66
C VAL A 128 -4.61 -25.95 18.07
N TYR A 129 -3.31 -25.83 18.27
CA TYR A 129 -2.61 -26.19 19.50
C TYR A 129 -1.75 -25.03 19.98
N ASP A 130 -1.44 -25.03 21.28
CA ASP A 130 -0.51 -24.07 21.86
C ASP A 130 0.96 -24.45 21.57
N ALA A 131 1.89 -23.60 22.00
CA ALA A 131 3.32 -23.83 21.83
C ALA A 131 3.86 -25.09 22.55
N ASN A 132 3.08 -25.69 23.45
CA ASN A 132 3.41 -26.93 24.17
C ASN A 132 2.73 -28.16 23.56
N GLY A 133 2.00 -28.02 22.45
CA GLY A 133 1.26 -29.11 21.80
C GLY A 133 -0.03 -29.50 22.51
N VAL A 134 -0.58 -28.62 23.36
CA VAL A 134 -1.90 -28.82 24.01
C VAL A 134 -2.99 -28.35 23.05
N TYR A 135 -4.03 -29.18 22.89
CA TYR A 135 -5.18 -28.83 22.05
C TYR A 135 -5.87 -27.59 22.61
N ALA A 136 -5.93 -26.52 21.81
CA ALA A 136 -6.43 -25.23 22.24
C ALA A 136 -7.84 -24.94 21.75
N GLY A 137 -8.24 -25.50 20.61
CA GLY A 137 -9.58 -25.32 20.04
C GLY A 137 -9.60 -25.46 18.52
N THR A 138 -10.52 -24.74 17.89
CA THR A 138 -10.63 -24.70 16.42
C THR A 138 -10.67 -23.28 15.89
N ALA A 139 -10.03 -23.02 14.75
CA ALA A 139 -9.99 -21.72 14.09
C ALA A 139 -10.36 -21.79 12.61
N TYR A 140 -10.94 -20.72 12.07
CA TYR A 140 -11.10 -20.49 10.63
C TYR A 140 -10.94 -18.99 10.31
N ILE A 141 -10.69 -18.66 9.05
CA ILE A 141 -10.66 -17.28 8.54
C ILE A 141 -12.02 -16.95 7.94
N ASP A 142 -12.65 -15.87 8.41
CA ASP A 142 -13.96 -15.43 7.91
C ASP A 142 -13.88 -14.67 6.57
N ALA A 143 -15.02 -14.18 6.08
CA ALA A 143 -15.09 -13.48 4.79
C ALA A 143 -14.50 -12.06 4.81
N ASN A 144 -14.15 -11.54 5.99
CA ASN A 144 -13.50 -10.24 6.20
C ASN A 144 -12.03 -10.41 6.62
N ASP A 145 -11.45 -11.59 6.39
CA ASP A 145 -10.07 -11.93 6.75
C ASP A 145 -9.76 -11.93 8.26
N ASN A 146 -10.79 -12.03 9.11
CA ASN A 146 -10.59 -12.16 10.56
C ASN A 146 -10.30 -13.60 10.96
N ILE A 147 -9.46 -13.78 11.98
CA ILE A 147 -9.32 -15.07 12.66
C ILE A 147 -10.54 -15.25 13.57
N VAL A 148 -11.33 -16.30 13.31
CA VAL A 148 -12.39 -16.74 14.22
C VAL A 148 -11.91 -17.97 14.97
N PHE A 149 -11.71 -17.83 16.28
CA PHE A 149 -11.21 -18.89 17.15
C PHE A 149 -12.23 -19.26 18.22
N VAL A 150 -12.54 -20.55 18.29
CA VAL A 150 -13.39 -21.16 19.33
C VAL A 150 -12.49 -21.99 20.24
N PRO A 151 -12.23 -21.53 21.48
CA PRO A 151 -11.44 -22.27 22.45
C PRO A 151 -12.08 -23.60 22.84
N ASP A 152 -11.26 -24.60 23.14
CA ASP A 152 -11.72 -25.79 23.85
C ASP A 152 -12.11 -25.43 25.29
N ASN A 153 -13.21 -25.99 25.79
CA ASN A 153 -13.74 -25.69 27.13
C ASN A 153 -12.83 -26.13 28.29
N SER A 154 -11.69 -26.78 28.02
CA SER A 154 -10.67 -27.11 29.02
C SER A 154 -9.37 -26.33 28.86
N TYR A 155 -9.24 -25.51 27.82
CA TYR A 155 -8.01 -24.80 27.50
C TYR A 155 -7.96 -23.41 28.16
N ILE A 156 -6.85 -23.13 28.82
CA ILE A 156 -6.47 -21.82 29.36
C ILE A 156 -5.00 -21.60 28.98
N GLY A 157 -4.69 -20.47 28.36
CA GLY A 157 -3.35 -20.18 27.87
C GLY A 157 -3.35 -19.39 26.57
N ASN A 158 -2.17 -19.28 25.96
CA ASN A 158 -1.96 -18.47 24.76
C ASN A 158 -1.87 -19.35 23.51
N VAL A 159 -2.61 -18.97 22.47
CA VAL A 159 -2.62 -19.64 21.16
C VAL A 159 -2.02 -18.70 20.12
N PRO A 160 -0.86 -19.02 19.54
CA PRO A 160 -0.24 -18.20 18.51
C PRO A 160 -0.77 -18.55 17.12
N PHE A 161 -0.96 -17.51 16.31
CA PHE A 161 -1.27 -17.59 14.88
C PHE A 161 -0.27 -16.72 14.13
N ASN A 162 0.52 -17.30 13.23
CA ASN A 162 1.35 -16.49 12.33
C ASN A 162 0.49 -16.06 11.15
N TYR A 163 0.66 -14.84 10.68
CA TYR A 163 0.03 -14.37 9.46
C TYR A 163 1.02 -13.63 8.59
N THR A 164 0.73 -13.58 7.29
CA THR A 164 1.54 -12.89 6.28
C THR A 164 0.63 -11.98 5.48
N ILE A 165 1.07 -10.75 5.27
CA ILE A 165 0.38 -9.73 4.48
C ILE A 165 1.19 -9.37 3.22
N SER A 166 0.53 -8.82 2.21
CA SER A 166 1.17 -8.32 0.98
C SER A 166 0.49 -7.06 0.47
N ASP A 167 1.30 -6.19 -0.12
CA ASP A 167 0.89 -4.97 -0.84
C ASP A 167 0.37 -5.24 -2.27
N GLY A 168 0.50 -6.47 -2.79
CA GLY A 168 0.15 -6.82 -4.17
C GLY A 168 1.13 -6.31 -5.25
N ASN A 169 2.15 -5.57 -4.86
CA ASN A 169 3.21 -4.99 -5.70
C ASN A 169 4.56 -5.72 -5.55
N GLY A 170 4.60 -6.74 -4.68
CA GLY A 170 5.70 -7.68 -4.56
C GLY A 170 6.35 -7.72 -3.18
N GLY A 171 5.93 -6.84 -2.27
CA GLY A 171 6.33 -6.87 -0.87
C GLY A 171 5.42 -7.73 -0.01
N SER A 172 5.99 -8.26 1.07
CA SER A 172 5.24 -8.99 2.10
C SER A 172 5.93 -8.94 3.44
N ASP A 173 5.16 -8.95 4.52
CA ASP A 173 5.67 -9.03 5.88
C ASP A 173 4.84 -10.01 6.72
N SER A 174 5.35 -10.46 7.86
CA SER A 174 4.68 -11.42 8.72
C SER A 174 4.73 -11.02 10.18
N ALA A 175 3.64 -11.32 10.89
CA ALA A 175 3.51 -11.07 12.31
C ALA A 175 2.74 -12.20 13.00
N ILE A 176 2.57 -12.08 14.32
CA ILE A 176 1.94 -13.08 15.17
C ILE A 176 0.74 -12.45 15.87
N ALA A 177 -0.43 -13.04 15.69
CA ALA A 177 -1.59 -12.81 16.54
C ALA A 177 -1.62 -13.83 17.67
N VAL A 178 -1.68 -13.36 18.92
CA VAL A 178 -1.74 -14.20 20.12
C VAL A 178 -3.09 -14.05 20.79
N ILE A 179 -3.85 -15.14 20.85
CA ILE A 179 -5.12 -15.17 21.57
C ILE A 179 -4.90 -15.78 22.96
N SER A 180 -5.12 -14.99 24.02
CA SER A 180 -5.07 -15.44 25.41
C SER A 180 -6.46 -15.89 25.87
N VAL A 181 -6.59 -17.18 26.17
CA VAL A 181 -7.81 -17.78 26.71
C VAL A 181 -7.74 -17.74 28.23
N VAL A 182 -8.66 -17.00 28.85
CA VAL A 182 -8.73 -16.79 30.29
C VAL A 182 -9.95 -17.49 30.91
N PRO A 183 -9.93 -17.79 32.23
CA PRO A 183 -11.06 -18.45 32.88
C PRO A 183 -12.30 -17.55 32.88
N ASN A 184 -13.46 -18.14 32.59
CA ASN A 184 -14.73 -17.48 32.83
C ASN A 184 -15.12 -17.70 34.30
N ASN A 185 -14.85 -16.72 35.15
CA ASN A 185 -15.04 -16.85 36.59
C ASN A 185 -16.50 -16.59 37.04
N GLY A 186 -17.44 -16.34 36.13
CA GLY A 186 -18.86 -16.14 36.42
C GLY A 186 -19.21 -14.90 37.25
N SER A 187 -18.22 -14.20 37.80
CA SER A 187 -18.32 -12.88 38.45
C SER A 187 -18.26 -11.74 37.44
N ASN A 188 -17.72 -12.01 36.23
CA ASN A 188 -17.43 -11.05 35.16
C ASN A 188 -16.88 -9.71 35.68
N SER A 189 -16.01 -9.75 36.70
CA SER A 189 -15.42 -8.56 37.34
C SER A 189 -13.92 -8.44 37.06
N ASP A 190 -13.35 -9.42 36.35
CA ASP A 190 -11.94 -9.44 36.03
C ASP A 190 -11.66 -8.43 34.90
N ILE A 191 -10.47 -7.83 34.94
CA ILE A 191 -10.00 -6.93 33.91
C ILE A 191 -8.73 -7.51 33.31
N TYR A 192 -8.74 -7.69 32.00
CA TYR A 192 -7.59 -8.11 31.21
C TYR A 192 -7.37 -7.05 30.14
N ALA A 193 -6.34 -6.23 30.34
CA ALA A 193 -5.90 -5.22 29.39
C ALA A 193 -4.66 -5.69 28.65
N ASN A 194 -4.68 -5.59 27.33
CA ASN A 194 -3.62 -6.00 26.42
C ASN A 194 -2.94 -4.76 25.85
N ASP A 195 -1.66 -4.89 25.51
CA ASP A 195 -0.98 -3.82 24.80
C ASP A 195 -1.61 -3.65 23.41
N ASP A 196 -1.82 -2.40 23.02
CA ASP A 196 -2.36 -2.01 21.74
C ASP A 196 -1.26 -1.45 20.86
N SER A 197 -1.38 -1.64 19.57
CA SER A 197 -0.48 -1.02 18.60
C SER A 197 -1.26 -0.53 17.39
N LYS A 198 -0.83 0.59 16.84
CA LYS A 198 -1.33 1.09 15.57
C LYS A 198 -0.21 1.78 14.82
N ILE A 199 0.00 1.39 13.57
CA ILE A 199 0.89 2.08 12.65
C ILE A 199 0.08 2.77 11.55
N VAL A 200 0.47 3.99 11.19
CA VAL A 200 -0.10 4.73 10.05
C VAL A 200 0.99 5.53 9.34
N LEU A 201 0.68 6.02 8.16
CA LEU A 201 1.50 7.00 7.45
C LEU A 201 1.56 8.36 8.18
N GLN A 202 2.71 9.01 8.11
CA GLN A 202 2.98 10.35 8.64
C GLN A 202 1.88 11.35 8.26
N GLY A 203 1.50 12.19 9.23
CA GLY A 203 0.45 13.20 9.06
C GLY A 203 -0.99 12.64 9.16
N THR A 204 -1.16 11.32 9.33
CA THR A 204 -2.47 10.70 9.52
C THR A 204 -2.89 10.77 10.98
N THR A 205 -4.14 11.18 11.24
CA THR A 205 -4.73 11.08 12.59
C THR A 205 -5.03 9.63 12.92
N ILE A 206 -4.62 9.19 14.10
CA ILE A 206 -4.88 7.84 14.60
C ILE A 206 -6.08 7.85 15.52
N THR A 207 -7.04 6.96 15.27
CA THR A 207 -8.21 6.74 16.13
C THR A 207 -8.41 5.25 16.35
N GLY A 208 -8.94 4.89 17.51
CA GLY A 208 -9.27 3.51 17.84
C GLY A 208 -9.88 3.42 19.22
N ASP A 209 -9.99 2.20 19.71
CA ASP A 209 -10.50 1.87 21.03
C ASP A 209 -9.65 0.74 21.61
N VAL A 210 -9.00 1.00 22.75
CA VAL A 210 -8.14 0.01 23.41
C VAL A 210 -8.92 -1.13 24.05
N SER A 211 -10.25 -1.02 24.14
CA SER A 211 -11.09 -2.06 24.72
C SER A 211 -11.43 -3.19 23.74
N GLU A 212 -11.13 -3.03 22.43
CA GLU A 212 -11.56 -3.96 21.37
C GLU A 212 -10.97 -5.37 21.53
N ASN A 213 -9.76 -5.48 22.06
CA ASN A 213 -9.03 -6.75 22.25
C ASN A 213 -8.97 -7.19 23.72
N ASP A 214 -9.69 -6.49 24.59
CA ASP A 214 -9.63 -6.62 26.04
C ASP A 214 -10.88 -7.28 26.64
N ILE A 215 -10.78 -7.59 27.94
CA ILE A 215 -11.95 -7.88 28.77
C ILE A 215 -12.04 -6.84 29.86
N TRP A 216 -13.03 -5.97 29.75
CA TRP A 216 -13.36 -4.95 30.74
C TRP A 216 -14.58 -5.42 31.53
N GLY A 217 -14.34 -6.29 32.51
CA GLY A 217 -15.39 -6.79 33.40
C GLY A 217 -15.72 -5.80 34.53
N GLY A 218 -16.84 -6.07 35.20
CA GLY A 218 -17.26 -5.44 36.44
C GLY A 218 -18.23 -4.29 36.21
N THR A 219 -18.48 -3.54 37.27
CA THR A 219 -19.38 -2.39 37.23
C THR A 219 -18.60 -1.14 36.85
N ASN A 220 -18.95 -0.53 35.71
CA ASN A 220 -18.32 0.71 35.19
C ASN A 220 -16.79 0.62 35.07
N PRO A 221 -16.26 -0.36 34.31
CA PRO A 221 -14.84 -0.34 33.96
C PRO A 221 -14.54 0.90 33.12
N GLU A 222 -13.53 1.66 33.53
CA GLU A 222 -13.12 2.87 32.82
C GLU A 222 -11.61 3.11 32.95
N ILE A 223 -11.04 3.81 31.98
CA ILE A 223 -9.67 4.31 32.08
C ILE A 223 -9.62 5.39 33.15
N THR A 224 -8.86 5.13 34.22
CA THR A 224 -8.71 6.06 35.36
C THR A 224 -7.43 6.88 35.27
N THR A 225 -6.38 6.35 34.64
CA THR A 225 -5.11 7.08 34.43
C THR A 225 -4.50 6.76 33.08
N ALA A 226 -3.80 7.74 32.51
CA ALA A 226 -2.97 7.57 31.33
C ALA A 226 -1.79 8.54 31.37
N HIS A 227 -0.62 8.11 30.89
CA HIS A 227 0.57 8.95 30.81
C HIS A 227 1.53 8.47 29.72
N VAL A 228 2.48 9.32 29.34
CA VAL A 228 3.63 8.94 28.52
C VAL A 228 4.92 9.36 29.22
N ASN A 229 5.92 8.49 29.20
CA ASN A 229 7.27 8.84 29.64
C ASN A 229 8.16 9.08 28.42
N ILE A 230 8.67 10.31 28.26
CA ILE A 230 9.63 10.66 27.20
C ILE A 230 10.88 11.21 27.87
N ASP A 231 12.02 10.58 27.62
CA ASP A 231 13.33 10.97 28.16
C ASP A 231 13.33 11.15 29.70
N GLY A 232 12.55 10.31 30.41
CA GLY A 232 12.42 10.37 31.87
C GLY A 232 11.45 11.45 32.38
N ILE A 233 10.79 12.18 31.48
CA ILE A 233 9.73 13.14 31.83
C ILE A 233 8.38 12.46 31.65
N ASP A 234 7.59 12.48 32.72
CA ASP A 234 6.25 11.91 32.75
C ASP A 234 5.18 12.96 32.41
N TYR A 235 4.39 12.71 31.38
CA TYR A 235 3.30 13.55 30.93
C TYR A 235 1.97 12.85 31.23
N THR A 236 1.36 13.18 32.38
CA THR A 236 0.06 12.65 32.78
C THR A 236 -1.08 13.29 32.00
N PHE A 237 -2.05 12.49 31.58
CA PHE A 237 -3.21 12.93 30.82
C PHE A 237 -4.39 13.20 31.74
N VAL A 238 -5.21 14.18 31.38
CA VAL A 238 -6.55 14.32 31.95
C VAL A 238 -7.52 13.60 31.02
N ILE A 239 -8.08 12.49 31.49
CA ILE A 239 -8.98 11.62 30.71
C ILE A 239 -10.12 12.42 30.08
N GLY A 240 -10.38 12.16 28.80
CA GLY A 240 -11.40 12.84 28.00
C GLY A 240 -11.00 14.23 27.49
N THR A 241 -9.75 14.65 27.70
CA THR A 241 -9.28 15.97 27.25
C THR A 241 -8.00 15.88 26.42
N PRO A 242 -7.85 16.72 25.38
CA PRO A 242 -6.63 16.74 24.57
C PRO A 242 -5.40 17.16 25.41
N THR A 243 -4.37 16.33 25.37
CA THR A 243 -3.07 16.56 26.00
C THR A 243 -1.98 16.64 24.93
N THR A 244 -1.20 17.72 24.95
CA THR A 244 -0.09 17.93 24.00
C THR A 244 1.20 17.33 24.53
N ILE A 245 1.86 16.53 23.69
CA ILE A 245 3.16 15.94 23.91
C ILE A 245 4.16 16.67 23.00
N PRO A 246 5.12 17.45 23.56
CA PRO A 246 6.02 18.28 22.75
C PRO A 246 6.79 17.49 21.68
N ASN A 247 6.80 18.00 20.45
CA ASN A 247 7.44 17.40 19.27
C ASN A 247 6.88 16.02 18.84
N VAL A 248 5.75 15.59 19.41
CA VAL A 248 5.11 14.30 19.09
C VAL A 248 3.72 14.53 18.52
N GLY A 249 2.86 15.26 19.24
CA GLY A 249 1.48 15.52 18.82
C GLY A 249 0.55 15.82 19.96
N GLN A 250 -0.75 15.65 19.72
CA GLN A 250 -1.81 15.81 20.72
C GLN A 250 -2.65 14.54 20.79
N ILE A 251 -2.86 14.03 22.01
CA ILE A 251 -3.66 12.83 22.27
C ILE A 251 -4.86 13.14 23.16
N THR A 252 -6.01 12.55 22.85
CA THR A 252 -7.15 12.41 23.76
C THR A 252 -7.40 10.92 23.96
N ILE A 253 -7.46 10.48 25.22
CA ILE A 253 -7.90 9.14 25.59
C ILE A 253 -9.11 9.28 26.52
N ASN A 254 -10.20 8.60 26.20
CA ASN A 254 -11.47 8.71 26.90
C ASN A 254 -11.62 7.58 27.93
N ALA A 255 -12.55 7.78 28.87
CA ALA A 255 -12.83 6.81 29.93
C ALA A 255 -13.34 5.46 29.37
N ASP A 256 -13.98 5.48 28.20
CA ASP A 256 -14.53 4.30 27.53
C ASP A 256 -13.51 3.51 26.69
N GLY A 257 -12.24 3.94 26.63
CA GLY A 257 -11.20 3.30 25.82
C GLY A 257 -10.97 3.93 24.46
N THR A 258 -11.90 4.75 23.97
CA THR A 258 -11.71 5.42 22.69
C THR A 258 -10.61 6.47 22.77
N TYR A 259 -9.82 6.59 21.69
CA TYR A 259 -8.73 7.55 21.62
C TYR A 259 -8.64 8.25 20.27
N THR A 260 -7.99 9.42 20.27
CA THR A 260 -7.60 10.16 19.07
C THR A 260 -6.23 10.77 19.28
N PHE A 261 -5.29 10.46 18.40
CA PHE A 261 -3.96 11.03 18.36
C PHE A 261 -3.74 11.78 17.05
N ILE A 262 -3.43 13.06 17.16
CA ILE A 262 -3.08 13.94 16.05
C ILE A 262 -1.58 14.16 16.14
N PRO A 263 -0.76 13.46 15.32
CA PRO A 263 0.68 13.66 15.33
C PRO A 263 1.05 15.07 14.83
N GLU A 264 2.18 15.60 15.29
CA GLU A 264 2.80 16.74 14.62
C GLU A 264 3.11 16.35 13.15
N PRO A 265 3.01 17.27 12.16
CA PRO A 265 3.12 16.92 10.74
C PRO A 265 4.39 16.16 10.36
N ASP A 266 5.50 16.49 11.01
CA ASP A 266 6.82 15.91 10.73
C ASP A 266 7.18 14.75 11.69
N PHE A 267 6.28 14.34 12.59
CA PHE A 267 6.54 13.24 13.51
C PHE A 267 6.67 11.91 12.76
N VAL A 268 7.78 11.21 13.00
CA VAL A 268 8.06 9.84 12.57
C VAL A 268 8.63 9.11 13.77
N GLY A 269 8.06 7.97 14.11
CA GLY A 269 8.41 7.20 15.30
C GLY A 269 7.18 6.73 16.07
N THR A 270 7.44 6.19 17.25
CA THR A 270 6.41 5.60 18.12
C THR A 270 6.28 6.37 19.42
N VAL A 271 5.05 6.59 19.86
CA VAL A 271 4.73 7.05 21.21
C VAL A 271 3.95 5.98 21.96
N GLY A 272 4.47 5.56 23.13
CA GLY A 272 3.84 4.55 23.99
C GLY A 272 3.09 5.19 25.14
N VAL A 273 1.77 5.06 25.15
CA VAL A 273 0.88 5.60 26.18
C VAL A 273 0.53 4.49 27.16
N ILE A 274 0.94 4.64 28.42
CA ILE A 274 0.61 3.69 29.48
C ILE A 274 -0.71 4.12 30.10
N TYR A 275 -1.70 3.22 30.12
CA TYR A 275 -3.02 3.47 30.69
C TYR A 275 -3.41 2.42 31.72
N THR A 276 -4.29 2.78 32.64
CA THR A 276 -4.87 1.87 33.63
C THR A 276 -6.38 1.94 33.56
N VAL A 277 -7.01 0.78 33.41
CA VAL A 277 -8.45 0.58 33.52
C VAL A 277 -8.77 0.01 34.90
N GLU A 278 -9.83 0.52 35.54
CA GLU A 278 -10.30 0.08 36.85
C GLU A 278 -11.84 -0.01 36.84
N ASN A 279 -12.40 -0.97 37.58
CA ASN A 279 -13.83 -1.07 37.84
C ASN A 279 -14.19 -0.71 39.28
N ASN A 280 -15.48 -0.52 39.57
CA ASN A 280 -15.95 -0.16 40.92
C ASN A 280 -15.68 -1.23 41.99
N GLU A 281 -15.38 -2.47 41.57
CA GLU A 281 -14.96 -3.56 42.45
C GLU A 281 -13.48 -3.45 42.86
N GLY A 282 -12.72 -2.53 42.26
CA GLY A 282 -11.31 -2.26 42.54
C GLY A 282 -10.34 -3.20 41.82
N ASN A 283 -10.81 -3.92 40.80
CA ASN A 283 -9.92 -4.65 39.89
C ASN A 283 -9.33 -3.66 38.90
N SER A 284 -8.04 -3.81 38.60
CA SER A 284 -7.33 -2.91 37.70
C SER A 284 -6.32 -3.66 36.85
N ALA A 285 -6.15 -3.24 35.60
CA ALA A 285 -5.08 -3.69 34.72
C ALA A 285 -4.40 -2.49 34.05
N THR A 286 -3.13 -2.64 33.71
CA THR A 286 -2.33 -1.63 33.00
C THR A 286 -1.83 -2.23 31.70
N ALA A 287 -1.91 -1.45 30.62
CA ALA A 287 -1.40 -1.79 29.30
C ALA A 287 -0.83 -0.55 28.60
N THR A 288 -0.19 -0.77 27.45
CA THR A 288 0.45 0.27 26.65
C THR A 288 -0.18 0.36 25.28
N LEU A 289 -0.60 1.56 24.89
CA LEU A 289 -1.01 1.90 23.53
C LEU A 289 0.17 2.50 22.76
N ASN A 290 0.69 1.75 21.79
CA ASN A 290 1.81 2.15 20.94
C ASN A 290 1.32 2.75 19.62
N LEU A 291 1.53 4.04 19.44
CA LEU A 291 1.09 4.79 18.27
C LEU A 291 2.29 5.14 17.42
N THR A 292 2.37 4.56 16.22
CA THR A 292 3.50 4.70 15.32
C THR A 292 3.10 5.45 14.06
N THR A 293 3.90 6.44 13.68
CA THR A 293 3.84 7.06 12.36
C THR A 293 5.11 6.75 11.59
N ILE A 294 4.96 6.22 10.38
CA ILE A 294 6.06 5.96 9.45
C ILE A 294 6.10 7.03 8.34
N PRO A 295 7.26 7.30 7.72
CA PRO A 295 7.33 8.19 6.57
C PRO A 295 6.39 7.73 5.47
N ILE A 296 5.72 8.68 4.81
CA ILE A 296 5.07 8.41 3.52
C ILE A 296 6.09 8.57 2.41
N ILE A 297 6.22 7.56 1.56
CA ILE A 297 7.22 7.55 0.50
C ILE A 297 6.66 8.18 -0.77
N ALA A 298 7.44 9.09 -1.36
CA ALA A 298 7.05 9.76 -2.59
C ALA A 298 7.38 8.89 -3.81
N GLU A 299 6.36 8.39 -4.48
CA GLU A 299 6.46 7.58 -5.70
C GLU A 299 5.89 8.35 -6.90
N PRO A 300 6.67 9.24 -7.52
CA PRO A 300 6.21 9.98 -8.69
C PRO A 300 6.22 9.09 -9.94
N SER A 301 5.08 8.95 -10.61
CA SER A 301 4.92 8.13 -11.81
C SER A 301 3.85 8.70 -12.74
N TYR A 302 3.99 8.50 -14.05
CA TYR A 302 2.99 8.88 -15.04
C TYR A 302 2.92 7.90 -16.21
N THR A 303 1.79 7.92 -16.91
CA THR A 303 1.64 7.30 -18.22
C THR A 303 1.17 8.32 -19.26
N ILE A 304 1.46 8.04 -20.53
CA ILE A 304 0.90 8.74 -21.68
C ILE A 304 0.39 7.70 -22.66
N THR A 305 -0.82 7.90 -23.19
CA THR A 305 -1.40 7.07 -24.24
C THR A 305 -1.85 7.96 -25.39
N LYS A 306 -1.75 7.45 -26.62
CA LYS A 306 -2.15 8.13 -27.85
C LYS A 306 -2.99 7.18 -28.69
N THR A 307 -4.14 7.68 -29.15
CA THR A 307 -5.05 6.92 -30.04
C THR A 307 -5.52 7.80 -31.19
N ALA A 308 -5.71 7.21 -32.37
CA ALA A 308 -6.28 7.88 -33.52
C ALA A 308 -7.79 7.64 -33.60
N SER A 309 -8.54 8.58 -34.18
CA SER A 309 -9.92 8.35 -34.56
C SER A 309 -10.01 7.19 -35.55
N ALA A 310 -11.05 6.36 -35.42
CA ALA A 310 -11.28 5.28 -36.37
C ALA A 310 -11.85 5.84 -37.68
N GLY A 311 -11.31 5.39 -38.81
CA GLY A 311 -11.80 5.82 -40.12
C GLY A 311 -10.93 5.36 -41.28
N THR A 312 -11.45 5.54 -42.49
CA THR A 312 -10.67 5.52 -43.73
C THR A 312 -10.43 6.96 -44.15
N TYR A 313 -9.17 7.33 -44.32
CA TYR A 313 -8.78 8.71 -44.59
C TYR A 313 -8.27 8.88 -46.02
N VAL A 314 -8.65 9.99 -46.64
CA VAL A 314 -8.13 10.43 -47.94
C VAL A 314 -7.41 11.78 -47.80
N LEU A 315 -6.78 12.22 -48.89
CA LEU A 315 -6.07 13.50 -48.96
C LEU A 315 -6.96 14.66 -48.45
N GLY A 316 -6.47 15.39 -47.46
CA GLY A 316 -7.16 16.54 -46.87
C GLY A 316 -8.11 16.21 -45.71
N ASP A 317 -8.35 14.94 -45.39
CA ASP A 317 -9.10 14.57 -44.19
C ASP A 317 -8.31 14.90 -42.91
N ASN A 318 -9.02 15.10 -41.81
CA ASN A 318 -8.41 15.28 -40.50
C ASN A 318 -8.47 13.98 -39.69
N ILE A 319 -7.30 13.51 -39.26
CA ILE A 319 -7.17 12.46 -38.24
C ILE A 319 -7.14 13.16 -36.88
N LEU A 320 -8.07 12.81 -35.99
CA LEU A 320 -8.04 13.28 -34.62
C LEU A 320 -7.23 12.32 -33.76
N TYR A 321 -6.26 12.83 -33.02
CA TYR A 321 -5.51 12.07 -32.03
C TYR A 321 -5.93 12.49 -30.63
N THR A 322 -6.29 11.51 -29.80
CA THR A 322 -6.56 11.71 -28.37
C THR A 322 -5.34 11.24 -27.58
N ILE A 323 -4.74 12.17 -26.85
CA ILE A 323 -3.60 11.93 -25.96
C ILE A 323 -4.12 12.02 -24.53
N VAL A 324 -3.90 10.99 -23.72
CA VAL A 324 -4.28 10.97 -22.31
C VAL A 324 -3.02 10.81 -21.48
N VAL A 325 -2.79 11.78 -20.59
CA VAL A 325 -1.75 11.73 -19.56
C VAL A 325 -2.41 11.40 -18.23
N GLU A 326 -1.84 10.46 -17.49
CA GLU A 326 -2.31 10.07 -16.17
C GLU A 326 -1.16 10.15 -15.16
N ASN A 327 -1.41 10.76 -14.01
CA ASN A 327 -0.51 10.66 -12.86
C ASN A 327 -0.83 9.37 -12.10
N THR A 328 -0.01 8.34 -12.33
CA THR A 328 -0.11 7.02 -11.70
C THR A 328 0.65 6.93 -10.39
N GLY A 329 1.39 7.99 -10.00
CA GLY A 329 2.12 8.05 -8.74
C GLY A 329 1.28 8.53 -7.55
N ASN A 330 1.88 8.54 -6.36
CA ASN A 330 1.21 8.96 -5.12
C ASN A 330 1.46 10.44 -4.74
N VAL A 331 2.17 11.20 -5.58
CA VAL A 331 2.46 12.63 -5.38
C VAL A 331 1.98 13.51 -6.53
N THR A 332 1.84 14.81 -6.27
CA THR A 332 1.53 15.79 -7.32
C THR A 332 2.72 16.00 -8.26
N LEU A 333 2.47 15.88 -9.56
CA LEU A 333 3.48 16.10 -10.59
C LEU A 333 3.49 17.55 -11.07
N THR A 334 4.67 18.03 -11.47
CA THR A 334 4.88 19.40 -11.92
C THR A 334 5.69 19.46 -13.22
N ASN A 335 5.64 20.60 -13.90
CA ASN A 335 6.30 20.84 -15.19
C ASN A 335 6.02 19.75 -16.23
N LEU A 336 4.79 19.22 -16.25
CA LEU A 336 4.38 18.24 -17.24
C LEU A 336 4.24 18.91 -18.61
N VAL A 337 5.01 18.43 -19.58
CA VAL A 337 5.03 18.93 -20.95
C VAL A 337 5.02 17.77 -21.93
N VAL A 338 4.07 17.80 -22.86
CA VAL A 338 3.98 16.88 -23.99
C VAL A 338 4.67 17.50 -25.20
N ALA A 339 5.43 16.71 -25.94
CA ALA A 339 5.91 17.06 -27.27
C ALA A 339 5.31 16.08 -28.29
N ASP A 340 4.91 16.60 -29.45
CA ASP A 340 4.41 15.81 -30.58
C ASP A 340 5.41 15.91 -31.73
N ASN A 341 5.75 14.77 -32.35
CA ASN A 341 6.71 14.73 -33.45
C ASN A 341 6.15 15.31 -34.76
N ASP A 342 4.84 15.53 -34.85
CA ASP A 342 4.18 16.16 -35.98
C ASP A 342 4.19 17.70 -35.83
N PRO A 343 5.04 18.43 -36.58
CA PRO A 343 5.07 19.89 -36.51
C PRO A 343 3.83 20.55 -37.13
N SER A 344 2.99 19.79 -37.84
CA SER A 344 1.73 20.26 -38.44
C SER A 344 0.51 20.00 -37.57
N ALA A 345 0.68 19.30 -36.44
CA ALA A 345 -0.41 19.02 -35.51
C ALA A 345 -1.05 20.32 -35.02
N THR A 346 -2.37 20.39 -35.13
CA THR A 346 -3.16 21.53 -34.63
C THR A 346 -3.90 21.12 -33.37
N ILE A 347 -3.74 21.88 -32.28
CA ILE A 347 -4.45 21.61 -31.02
C ILE A 347 -5.93 21.94 -31.20
N VAL A 348 -6.79 20.93 -30.98
CA VAL A 348 -8.25 21.06 -30.97
C VAL A 348 -8.75 21.38 -29.56
N SER A 349 -8.19 20.71 -28.54
CA SER A 349 -8.45 20.99 -27.13
C SER A 349 -7.28 20.54 -26.25
N GLY A 350 -7.21 21.10 -25.03
CA GLY A 350 -6.11 20.88 -24.10
C GLY A 350 -4.92 21.82 -24.37
N ASP A 351 -3.79 21.52 -23.74
CA ASP A 351 -2.52 22.24 -23.89
C ASP A 351 -1.38 21.23 -23.72
N PHE A 352 -0.33 21.36 -24.52
CA PHE A 352 0.88 20.56 -24.36
C PHE A 352 1.66 20.93 -23.10
N ASN A 353 1.50 22.15 -22.58
CA ASN A 353 2.03 22.51 -21.27
C ASN A 353 0.96 22.30 -20.18
N ILE A 354 0.94 21.10 -19.61
CA ILE A 354 -0.03 20.68 -18.59
C ILE A 354 0.27 21.39 -17.26
N GLY A 355 1.55 21.66 -16.97
CA GLY A 355 1.97 22.28 -15.73
C GLY A 355 1.89 21.30 -14.56
N THR A 356 0.77 21.21 -13.87
CA THR A 356 0.60 20.38 -12.67
C THR A 356 -0.50 19.35 -12.82
N LEU A 357 -0.28 18.14 -12.32
CA LEU A 357 -1.28 17.08 -12.30
C LEU A 357 -1.32 16.42 -10.91
N LEU A 358 -2.47 16.48 -10.26
CA LEU A 358 -2.67 15.90 -8.92
C LEU A 358 -2.58 14.37 -8.96
N LYS A 359 -2.36 13.73 -7.80
CA LYS A 359 -2.40 12.26 -7.65
C LYS A 359 -3.69 11.70 -8.27
N GLY A 360 -3.56 10.68 -9.13
CA GLY A 360 -4.69 9.98 -9.76
C GLY A 360 -5.47 10.80 -10.79
N ALA A 361 -5.04 12.02 -11.12
CA ALA A 361 -5.71 12.85 -12.11
C ALA A 361 -5.27 12.49 -13.54
N THR A 362 -6.19 12.66 -14.48
CA THR A 362 -5.92 12.55 -15.93
C THR A 362 -6.06 13.90 -16.62
N TYR A 363 -5.31 14.09 -17.70
CA TYR A 363 -5.39 15.26 -18.58
C TYR A 363 -5.44 14.81 -20.03
N THR A 364 -6.42 15.31 -20.79
CA THR A 364 -6.64 14.92 -22.18
C THR A 364 -6.33 16.07 -23.13
N ILE A 365 -5.54 15.77 -24.15
CA ILE A 365 -5.21 16.68 -25.25
C ILE A 365 -5.74 16.06 -26.54
N VAL A 366 -6.44 16.86 -27.34
CA VAL A 366 -6.89 16.44 -28.67
C VAL A 366 -6.20 17.29 -29.72
N VAL A 367 -5.53 16.64 -30.65
CA VAL A 367 -4.86 17.30 -31.78
C VAL A 367 -5.38 16.73 -33.10
N SER A 368 -5.30 17.52 -34.16
CA SER A 368 -5.66 17.11 -35.52
C SER A 368 -4.46 17.15 -36.45
N HIS A 369 -4.32 16.12 -37.27
CA HIS A 369 -3.40 16.07 -38.40
C HIS A 369 -4.20 16.04 -39.71
N THR A 370 -3.88 16.93 -40.65
CA THR A 370 -4.50 16.93 -41.98
C THR A 370 -3.68 16.06 -42.93
N VAL A 371 -4.30 15.01 -43.48
CA VAL A 371 -3.64 14.06 -44.38
C VAL A 371 -3.07 14.76 -45.60
N THR A 372 -1.76 14.59 -45.80
CA THR A 372 -1.02 15.19 -46.92
C THR A 372 -0.77 14.17 -48.03
N GLN A 373 -0.31 14.66 -49.18
CA GLN A 373 0.09 13.77 -50.28
C GLN A 373 1.28 12.90 -49.90
N ALA A 374 2.20 13.42 -49.08
CA ALA A 374 3.36 12.65 -48.63
C ALA A 374 2.95 11.45 -47.77
N ASP A 375 1.91 11.59 -46.95
CA ASP A 375 1.39 10.48 -46.12
C ASP A 375 0.78 9.38 -46.98
N ILE A 376 -0.01 9.76 -47.99
CA ILE A 376 -0.56 8.82 -48.98
C ILE A 376 0.58 8.13 -49.75
N ASP A 377 1.59 8.88 -50.20
CA ASP A 377 2.74 8.34 -50.94
C ASP A 377 3.62 7.41 -50.09
N ASN A 378 3.70 7.64 -48.77
CA ASN A 378 4.36 6.76 -47.80
C ASN A 378 3.46 5.59 -47.34
N ALA A 379 2.20 5.56 -47.76
CA ALA A 379 1.15 4.62 -47.35
C ALA A 379 0.86 4.57 -45.83
N SER A 380 1.49 5.43 -45.03
CA SER A 380 1.29 5.50 -43.58
C SER A 380 1.77 6.82 -43.00
N PHE A 381 1.24 7.15 -41.84
CA PHE A 381 1.67 8.27 -41.01
C PHE A 381 1.72 7.81 -39.55
N THR A 382 2.90 7.92 -38.94
CA THR A 382 3.14 7.58 -37.53
C THR A 382 3.33 8.86 -36.73
N ASN A 383 2.42 9.12 -35.80
CA ASN A 383 2.55 10.21 -34.85
C ASN A 383 3.01 9.64 -33.49
N ILE A 384 4.06 10.24 -32.94
CA ILE A 384 4.72 9.89 -31.68
C ILE A 384 4.62 11.10 -30.75
N VAL A 385 4.21 10.86 -29.51
CA VAL A 385 4.26 11.86 -28.43
C VAL A 385 5.25 11.43 -27.37
N THR A 386 5.93 12.41 -26.76
CA THR A 386 6.72 12.21 -25.56
C THR A 386 6.20 13.06 -24.42
N LEU A 387 6.35 12.58 -23.20
CA LEU A 387 5.97 13.24 -21.96
C LEU A 387 7.19 13.37 -21.06
N ASN A 388 7.44 14.60 -20.63
CA ASN A 388 8.41 14.92 -19.59
C ASN A 388 7.69 15.56 -18.39
N GLY A 389 8.23 15.35 -17.19
CA GLY A 389 7.68 15.92 -15.96
C GLY A 389 8.66 15.87 -14.80
N LYS A 390 8.25 16.42 -13.67
CA LYS A 390 9.03 16.47 -12.42
C LYS A 390 8.21 16.04 -11.20
N ALA A 391 8.88 15.40 -10.25
CA ALA A 391 8.38 15.13 -8.92
C ALA A 391 8.28 16.41 -8.07
N PRO A 392 7.58 16.41 -6.91
CA PRO A 392 7.47 17.58 -6.03
C PRO A 392 8.81 18.16 -5.55
N ASN A 393 9.82 17.30 -5.33
CA ASN A 393 11.16 17.70 -4.93
C ASN A 393 11.98 18.30 -6.11
N GLY A 394 11.40 18.39 -7.30
CA GLY A 394 12.01 18.98 -8.49
C GLY A 394 12.91 18.03 -9.29
N THR A 395 13.01 16.75 -8.93
CA THR A 395 13.70 15.74 -9.74
C THR A 395 12.95 15.51 -11.05
N SER A 396 13.68 15.31 -12.14
CA SER A 396 13.09 14.97 -13.43
C SER A 396 12.71 13.49 -13.46
N LEU A 397 11.53 13.20 -13.99
CA LEU A 397 11.08 11.83 -14.23
C LEU A 397 11.61 11.29 -15.55
N THR A 398 11.63 9.97 -15.66
CA THR A 398 11.97 9.28 -16.91
C THR A 398 10.97 9.66 -18.00
N GLU A 399 11.48 10.09 -19.16
CA GLU A 399 10.63 10.39 -20.32
C GLU A 399 9.79 9.17 -20.70
N SER A 400 8.50 9.38 -20.94
CA SER A 400 7.60 8.36 -21.48
C SER A 400 7.14 8.76 -22.88
N SER A 401 6.77 7.79 -23.71
CA SER A 401 6.34 8.04 -25.09
C SER A 401 5.29 7.04 -25.53
N ASP A 402 4.41 7.47 -26.43
CA ASP A 402 3.50 6.57 -27.13
C ASP A 402 3.37 6.97 -28.61
N SER A 403 3.02 6.01 -29.46
CA SER A 403 2.92 6.21 -30.91
C SER A 403 1.70 5.55 -31.51
N GLU A 404 1.11 6.20 -32.50
CA GLU A 404 -0.03 5.68 -33.25
C GLU A 404 0.23 5.80 -34.76
N THR A 405 -0.12 4.75 -35.51
CA THR A 405 0.14 4.69 -36.95
C THR A 405 -1.14 4.46 -37.74
N VAL A 406 -1.48 5.43 -38.57
CA VAL A 406 -2.59 5.33 -39.53
C VAL A 406 -2.02 4.91 -40.88
N THR A 407 -2.71 3.99 -41.56
CA THR A 407 -2.31 3.51 -42.90
C THR A 407 -3.30 3.99 -43.95
N PHE A 408 -2.79 4.17 -45.18
CA PHE A 408 -3.56 4.69 -46.30
C PHE A 408 -3.54 3.70 -47.46
N THR A 409 -4.67 3.55 -48.15
CA THR A 409 -4.73 2.72 -49.34
C THR A 409 -4.28 3.53 -50.55
N GLN A 410 -3.20 3.10 -51.18
CA GLN A 410 -2.72 3.68 -52.45
C GLN A 410 -3.50 3.09 -53.62
N ASN A 411 -3.94 3.95 -54.56
CA ASN A 411 -4.59 3.53 -55.79
C ASN A 411 -3.93 4.17 -57.02
N PRO A 412 -2.65 3.84 -57.33
CA PRO A 412 -1.97 4.40 -58.48
C PRO A 412 -2.64 3.91 -59.78
N SER A 413 -2.89 4.84 -60.71
CA SER A 413 -3.41 4.55 -62.03
C SER A 413 -2.66 5.37 -63.07
N ILE A 414 -2.43 4.79 -64.24
CA ILE A 414 -1.86 5.47 -65.41
C ILE A 414 -2.61 5.02 -66.65
N ALA A 415 -2.99 5.98 -67.50
CA ALA A 415 -3.59 5.70 -68.79
C ALA A 415 -2.73 6.25 -69.94
N LEU A 416 -2.63 5.47 -71.02
CA LEU A 416 -1.98 5.86 -72.27
C LEU A 416 -2.96 5.67 -73.42
N VAL A 417 -3.34 6.77 -74.06
CA VAL A 417 -4.20 6.75 -75.25
C VAL A 417 -3.33 7.01 -76.47
N LYS A 418 -3.34 6.06 -77.42
CA LYS A 418 -2.69 6.18 -78.73
C LYS A 418 -3.74 6.37 -79.81
N THR A 419 -3.70 7.51 -80.49
CA THR A 419 -4.67 7.84 -81.55
C THR A 419 -3.93 8.07 -82.85
N VAL A 420 -4.44 7.47 -83.93
CA VAL A 420 -4.00 7.80 -85.30
C VAL A 420 -4.59 9.17 -85.64
N THR A 421 -3.75 10.11 -86.05
CA THR A 421 -4.16 11.51 -86.30
C THR A 421 -4.28 11.86 -87.78
N ASN A 422 -3.80 10.99 -88.66
CA ASN A 422 -3.91 11.13 -90.09
C ASN A 422 -4.76 10.02 -90.72
N THR A 423 -5.16 10.20 -91.98
CA THR A 423 -5.82 9.15 -92.78
C THR A 423 -4.90 8.72 -93.91
N GLY A 424 -5.02 7.47 -94.34
CA GLY A 424 -4.20 6.94 -95.44
C GLY A 424 -4.56 7.51 -96.80
N THR A 425 -3.65 7.37 -97.77
CA THR A 425 -3.82 7.93 -99.12
C THR A 425 -4.61 7.03 -100.08
N GLY A 426 -5.02 5.84 -99.64
CA GLY A 426 -5.83 4.89 -100.40
C GLY A 426 -7.35 5.14 -100.34
N ASP A 427 -8.10 4.29 -101.04
CA ASP A 427 -9.56 4.40 -101.14
C ASP A 427 -10.24 4.42 -99.76
N ALA A 428 -11.15 5.38 -99.57
CA ALA A 428 -11.87 5.64 -98.32
C ALA A 428 -10.97 5.91 -97.10
N GLY A 429 -9.76 6.47 -97.31
CA GLY A 429 -8.84 6.87 -96.23
C GLY A 429 -8.05 5.71 -95.62
N LYS A 430 -7.98 4.57 -96.31
CA LYS A 430 -7.17 3.42 -95.89
C LYS A 430 -5.69 3.66 -96.18
N PHE A 431 -4.84 3.22 -95.26
CA PHE A 431 -3.37 3.27 -95.44
C PHE A 431 -2.89 2.24 -96.47
N ILE A 432 -1.96 2.65 -97.33
CA ILE A 432 -1.29 1.81 -98.33
C ILE A 432 0.23 1.78 -98.10
N LEU A 433 0.95 0.91 -98.85
CA LEU A 433 2.40 0.78 -98.72
C LEU A 433 3.11 2.09 -99.07
N GLY A 434 3.88 2.63 -98.11
CA GLY A 434 4.61 3.89 -98.25
C GLY A 434 3.94 5.08 -97.55
N ASP A 435 2.72 4.91 -97.01
CA ASP A 435 2.10 5.94 -96.16
C ASP A 435 2.77 5.99 -94.78
N ASP A 436 3.04 7.21 -94.30
CA ASP A 436 3.39 7.45 -92.90
C ASP A 436 2.12 7.48 -92.04
N ILE A 437 2.16 6.86 -90.85
CA ILE A 437 1.05 6.91 -89.88
C ILE A 437 1.48 7.78 -88.70
N GLU A 438 0.78 8.88 -88.49
CA GLU A 438 1.04 9.83 -87.42
C GLU A 438 0.20 9.49 -86.19
N TYR A 439 0.85 9.44 -85.03
CA TYR A 439 0.19 9.14 -83.76
C TYR A 439 0.35 10.30 -82.79
N THR A 440 -0.71 10.59 -82.03
CA THR A 440 -0.62 11.35 -80.78
C THR A 440 -0.75 10.41 -79.59
N PHE A 441 0.03 10.70 -78.55
CA PHE A 441 -0.02 10.01 -77.27
C PHE A 441 -0.50 10.99 -76.21
N VAL A 442 -1.57 10.62 -75.50
CA VAL A 442 -2.01 11.34 -74.30
C VAL A 442 -1.76 10.44 -73.10
N ILE A 443 -1.00 10.95 -72.14
CA ILE A 443 -0.76 10.31 -70.85
C ILE A 443 -1.62 11.04 -69.82
N SER A 444 -2.42 10.32 -69.05
CA SER A 444 -3.29 10.87 -68.00
C SER A 444 -3.36 9.98 -66.78
#